data_AF-X0UGF7-F1
#
_entry.id   AF-X0UGF7-F1
#
_cell.length_a   1.000
_cell.length_b   1.000
_cell.length_c   1.000
_cell.angle_alpha   90.00
_cell.angle_beta   90.00
_cell.angle_gamma   90.00
#
_symmetry.space_group_name_H-M   'P 1'
#
loop_
_entity.id
_entity.type
_entity.pdbx_description
1 polymer ?
#
loop_
_entity_poly.entity_id
_entity_poly.type
_entity_poly.pdbx_seq_one_letter_code
_entity_poly.pdbx_strand_id
1 'polypeptide(L)'
;PGYAAWPAQNFKILQRSLQKRYGYAGFRDIGEEVQAIIYYTSITGANSTVYLGRTNACKYESGGTFSYVTKKYSTGTISSITDDAVEGGSSPDWDSTDGPAQGDYFIVNADLTAASEIDEHWQEIETITDDDSIILYDHYRGASSSGAYTIRQVYTVPENERWSWCIFDDNLVIVNGDCYPQYWIGSGNFINCNTTLATKARYCIEYADRLFLADMYIGGNRAPFTVMWSKNSDLTDWDDSTAGSADLEDTEDIITGLGKVGADLIVYKTDSIVVGN
;
A
#
# COMPACT_ATOMS: atom_id res chain seq x y z
N PRO A 1 11.01 -44.95 -15.64
CA PRO A 1 10.34 -43.82 -16.33
C PRO A 1 9.19 -43.30 -15.46
N GLY A 2 9.54 -42.51 -14.44
CA GLY A 2 8.59 -41.91 -13.51
C GLY A 2 7.95 -40.68 -14.12
N TYR A 3 6.64 -40.55 -13.93
CA TYR A 3 5.77 -39.54 -14.51
C TYR A 3 6.35 -38.13 -14.42
N ALA A 4 6.26 -37.41 -15.54
CA ALA A 4 6.71 -36.05 -15.73
C ALA A 4 6.28 -35.14 -14.59
N ALA A 5 7.21 -34.33 -14.08
CA ALA A 5 6.93 -33.15 -13.30
C ALA A 5 6.13 -32.17 -14.17
N TRP A 6 4.80 -32.31 -14.16
CA TRP A 6 3.92 -31.27 -14.69
C TRP A 6 4.10 -30.01 -13.83
N PRO A 7 4.15 -28.81 -14.43
CA PRO A 7 4.48 -27.60 -13.70
C PRO A 7 3.45 -27.42 -12.58
N ALA A 8 3.94 -27.54 -11.35
CA ALA A 8 3.16 -27.35 -10.15
C ALA A 8 2.52 -25.97 -10.21
N GLN A 9 1.18 -25.91 -10.24
CA GLN A 9 0.46 -24.69 -9.92
C GLN A 9 0.82 -24.33 -8.47
N ASN A 10 1.86 -23.52 -8.32
CA ASN A 10 2.36 -23.05 -7.03
C ASN A 10 1.48 -21.93 -6.45
N PHE A 11 0.55 -21.42 -7.26
CA PHE A 11 -0.46 -20.48 -6.84
C PHE A 11 -1.76 -20.69 -7.61
N LYS A 12 -2.88 -20.31 -7.00
CA LYS A 12 -4.18 -20.19 -7.65
C LYS A 12 -4.93 -19.01 -7.05
N ILE A 13 -5.84 -18.43 -7.82
CA ILE A 13 -6.82 -17.48 -7.29
C ILE A 13 -8.10 -18.28 -7.08
N LEU A 14 -8.59 -18.34 -5.85
CA LEU A 14 -9.82 -19.03 -5.49
C LEU A 14 -10.67 -18.10 -4.62
N GLN A 15 -11.92 -17.84 -5.04
CA GLN A 15 -12.88 -17.05 -4.26
C GLN A 15 -12.33 -15.69 -3.78
N ARG A 16 -11.67 -14.93 -4.68
CA ARG A 16 -10.99 -13.66 -4.38
C ARG A 16 -9.78 -13.76 -3.45
N SER A 17 -9.39 -14.96 -3.02
CA SER A 17 -8.13 -15.16 -2.33
C SER A 17 -7.03 -15.59 -3.30
N LEU A 18 -5.83 -15.06 -3.11
CA LEU A 18 -4.60 -15.61 -3.66
C LEU A 18 -4.09 -16.69 -2.74
N GLN A 19 -3.99 -17.91 -3.26
CA GLN A 19 -3.52 -19.07 -2.52
C GLN A 19 -2.19 -19.55 -3.06
N LYS A 20 -1.17 -19.64 -2.20
CA LYS A 20 0.13 -20.26 -2.51
C LYS A 20 0.15 -21.68 -2.00
N ARG A 21 0.75 -22.59 -2.77
CA ARG A 21 1.02 -23.95 -2.31
C ARG A 21 2.22 -23.96 -1.36
N TYR A 22 2.02 -24.47 -0.14
CA TYR A 22 3.08 -24.63 0.86
C TYR A 22 3.50 -26.11 0.94
N GLY A 23 4.62 -26.43 0.30
CA GLY A 23 5.12 -27.80 0.17
C GLY A 23 4.12 -28.76 -0.47
N TYR A 24 4.07 -30.00 0.03
CA TYR A 24 3.06 -30.99 -0.35
C TYR A 24 1.76 -30.88 0.47
N ALA A 25 1.76 -30.04 1.51
CA ALA A 25 0.84 -30.14 2.63
C ALA A 25 -0.45 -29.29 2.49
N GLY A 26 -0.49 -28.30 1.59
CA GLY A 26 -1.72 -27.53 1.37
C GLY A 26 -1.52 -26.24 0.60
N PHE A 27 -2.62 -25.51 0.43
CA PHE A 27 -2.63 -24.12 -0.04
C PHE A 27 -2.87 -23.19 1.16
N ARG A 28 -2.13 -22.08 1.26
CA ARG A 28 -2.33 -21.02 2.24
C ARG A 28 -2.80 -19.76 1.53
N ASP A 29 -3.80 -19.08 2.10
CA ASP A 29 -4.20 -17.75 1.68
C ASP A 29 -3.05 -16.77 1.99
N ILE A 30 -2.54 -16.13 0.95
CA ILE A 30 -1.46 -15.13 1.02
C ILE A 30 -1.95 -13.73 0.67
N GLY A 31 -3.23 -13.61 0.35
CA GLY A 31 -3.93 -12.35 0.18
C GLY A 31 -5.40 -12.63 0.04
N GLU A 32 -6.19 -12.18 1.00
CA GLU A 32 -7.64 -12.23 0.91
C GLU A 32 -8.16 -11.03 0.12
N GLU A 33 -9.31 -11.21 -0.52
CA GLU A 33 -9.98 -10.16 -1.29
C GLU A 33 -9.05 -9.40 -2.26
N VAL A 34 -8.29 -10.12 -3.08
CA VAL A 34 -7.47 -9.53 -4.14
C VAL A 34 -8.34 -8.72 -5.10
N GLN A 35 -8.05 -7.42 -5.16
CA GLN A 35 -8.76 -6.44 -5.97
C GLN A 35 -7.98 -6.06 -7.23
N ALA A 36 -6.64 -6.11 -7.20
CA ALA A 36 -5.81 -5.85 -8.37
C ALA A 36 -4.57 -6.75 -8.42
N ILE A 37 -4.14 -7.07 -9.64
CA ILE A 37 -2.90 -7.81 -9.94
C ILE A 37 -2.14 -7.00 -10.98
N ILE A 38 -0.93 -6.58 -10.63
CA ILE A 38 -0.13 -5.64 -11.40
C ILE A 38 1.19 -6.33 -11.74
N TYR A 39 1.48 -6.43 -13.03
CA TYR A 39 2.81 -6.83 -13.47
C TYR A 39 3.68 -5.59 -13.57
N TYR A 40 4.66 -5.48 -12.69
CA TYR A 40 5.56 -4.35 -12.59
C TYR A 40 6.98 -4.77 -13.01
N THR A 41 7.60 -3.95 -13.86
CA THR A 41 8.96 -4.12 -14.33
C THR A 41 9.71 -2.84 -14.07
N SER A 42 10.73 -2.88 -13.19
CA SER A 42 11.61 -1.74 -12.97
C SER A 42 12.51 -1.49 -14.18
N ILE A 43 13.07 -0.28 -14.28
CA ILE A 43 14.05 0.11 -15.29
C ILE A 43 15.35 -0.70 -15.16
N THR A 44 15.63 -1.20 -13.95
CA THR A 44 16.73 -2.12 -13.67
C THR A 44 16.46 -3.56 -14.13
N GLY A 45 15.26 -3.83 -14.65
CA GLY A 45 14.85 -5.12 -15.20
C GLY A 45 14.30 -6.11 -14.17
N ALA A 46 14.05 -5.67 -12.93
CA ALA A 46 13.43 -6.52 -11.92
C ALA A 46 11.93 -6.66 -12.22
N ASN A 47 11.47 -7.91 -12.37
CA ASN A 47 10.07 -8.21 -12.62
C ASN A 47 9.41 -8.68 -11.32
N SER A 48 8.29 -8.04 -10.97
CA SER A 48 7.49 -8.41 -9.81
C SER A 48 6.01 -8.42 -10.18
N THR A 49 5.27 -9.38 -9.64
CA THR A 49 3.80 -9.32 -9.66
C THR A 49 3.32 -8.80 -8.32
N VAL A 50 2.68 -7.64 -8.32
CA VAL A 50 2.12 -7.00 -7.13
C VAL A 50 0.63 -7.34 -7.04
N TYR A 51 0.21 -7.82 -5.89
CA TYR A 51 -1.17 -8.15 -5.55
C TYR A 51 -1.66 -7.13 -4.53
N LEU A 52 -2.73 -6.43 -4.87
CA LEU A 52 -3.40 -5.50 -3.96
C LEU A 52 -4.67 -6.18 -3.44
N GLY A 53 -4.67 -6.51 -2.16
CA GLY A 53 -5.86 -6.94 -1.43
C GLY A 53 -6.56 -5.76 -0.79
N ARG A 54 -7.62 -6.03 -0.01
CA ARG A 54 -8.31 -5.00 0.75
C ARG A 54 -7.47 -4.40 1.87
N THR A 55 -6.61 -5.22 2.46
CA THR A 55 -5.82 -4.88 3.65
C THR A 55 -4.32 -4.77 3.41
N ASN A 56 -3.81 -5.31 2.30
CA ASN A 56 -2.38 -5.51 2.11
C ASN A 56 -1.95 -5.35 0.64
N ALA A 57 -0.69 -4.95 0.44
CA ALA A 57 0.02 -5.12 -0.82
C ALA A 57 1.12 -6.18 -0.65
N CYS A 58 1.13 -7.17 -1.54
CA CYS A 58 2.11 -8.26 -1.54
C CYS A 58 2.80 -8.33 -2.89
N LYS A 59 4.11 -8.56 -2.93
CA LYS A 59 4.80 -8.88 -4.18
C LYS A 59 5.09 -10.37 -4.28
N TYR A 60 5.14 -10.85 -5.51
CA TYR A 60 5.65 -12.15 -5.89
C TYR A 60 6.88 -11.98 -6.80
N GLU A 61 7.95 -12.65 -6.42
CA GLU A 61 9.19 -12.71 -7.22
C GLU A 61 9.34 -14.08 -7.90
N SER A 62 10.04 -14.09 -9.03
CA SER A 62 10.40 -15.32 -9.73
C SER A 62 11.26 -16.21 -8.83
N GLY A 63 10.65 -17.22 -8.22
CA GLY A 63 11.29 -18.04 -7.18
C GLY A 63 10.31 -18.58 -6.15
N GLY A 64 9.07 -18.07 -6.11
CA GLY A 64 8.04 -18.57 -5.20
C GLY A 64 7.85 -17.71 -3.96
N THR A 65 8.64 -16.65 -3.79
CA THR A 65 8.68 -15.84 -2.58
C THR A 65 7.58 -14.78 -2.59
N PHE A 66 6.87 -14.63 -1.47
CA PHE A 66 5.74 -13.70 -1.30
C PHE A 66 5.94 -12.80 -0.10
N SER A 67 6.28 -11.53 -0.33
CA SER A 67 6.55 -10.60 0.75
C SER A 67 5.54 -9.46 0.77
N TYR A 68 5.14 -9.04 1.97
CA TYR A 68 4.47 -7.75 2.13
C TYR A 68 5.37 -6.63 1.62
N VAL A 69 4.79 -5.79 0.77
CA VAL A 69 5.39 -4.53 0.32
C VAL A 69 4.64 -3.32 0.86
N THR A 70 3.55 -3.51 1.62
CA THR A 70 2.88 -2.43 2.34
C THR A 70 3.89 -1.58 3.13
N LYS A 71 3.62 -0.26 3.25
CA LYS A 71 4.41 0.66 4.06
C LYS A 71 4.74 0.05 5.42
N LYS A 72 6.02 0.15 5.80
CA LYS A 72 6.51 -0.19 7.14
C LYS A 72 6.94 1.08 7.85
N TYR A 73 6.64 1.17 9.13
CA TYR A 73 7.06 2.29 9.97
C TYR A 73 8.51 2.10 10.42
N SER A 74 9.12 3.18 10.91
CA SER A 74 10.47 3.16 11.46
C SER A 74 10.61 2.06 12.50
N THR A 75 11.67 1.26 12.35
CA THR A 75 11.96 0.14 13.25
C THR A 75 12.84 0.62 14.41
N GLY A 76 12.45 0.32 15.64
CA GLY A 76 13.26 0.51 16.82
C GLY A 76 13.54 -0.81 17.53
N THR A 77 13.83 -0.73 18.82
CA THR A 77 13.83 -1.89 19.72
C THR A 77 12.66 -1.82 20.67
N ILE A 78 12.10 -2.96 21.05
CA ILE A 78 11.23 -3.10 22.22
C ILE A 78 12.03 -3.59 23.43
N SER A 79 11.61 -3.18 24.61
CA SER A 79 12.22 -3.56 25.89
C SER A 79 11.54 -4.78 26.51
N SER A 80 10.22 -4.93 26.33
CA SER A 80 9.48 -6.08 26.81
C SER A 80 8.16 -6.30 26.06
N ILE A 81 7.65 -7.53 26.13
CA ILE A 81 6.26 -7.89 25.82
C ILE A 81 5.73 -8.67 27.02
N THR A 82 4.63 -8.22 27.61
CA THR A 82 3.93 -8.92 28.69
C THR A 82 2.47 -9.08 28.30
N ASP A 83 2.04 -10.33 28.10
CA ASP A 83 0.73 -10.66 27.53
C ASP A 83 0.49 -9.99 26.17
N ASP A 84 -0.36 -8.97 26.14
CA ASP A 84 -0.73 -8.15 24.98
C ASP A 84 -0.05 -6.77 24.96
N ALA A 85 0.56 -6.34 26.07
CA ALA A 85 1.25 -5.07 26.18
C ALA A 85 2.69 -5.17 25.63
N VAL A 86 3.04 -4.21 24.76
CA VAL A 86 4.39 -4.08 24.19
C VAL A 86 4.97 -2.75 24.63
N GLU A 87 6.14 -2.82 25.24
CA GLU A 87 6.89 -1.66 25.71
C GLU A 87 8.08 -1.42 24.79
N GLY A 88 8.16 -0.21 24.28
CA GLY A 88 9.24 0.29 23.47
C GLY A 88 10.56 0.37 24.24
N GLY A 89 11.66 0.38 23.50
CA GLY A 89 13.01 0.54 24.00
C GLY A 89 13.51 1.95 23.69
N SER A 90 14.69 2.07 23.07
CA SER A 90 15.21 3.38 22.68
C SER A 90 14.46 3.96 21.47
N SER A 91 13.81 5.11 21.69
CA SER A 91 13.23 5.98 20.65
C SER A 91 12.16 5.35 19.73
N PRO A 92 11.17 4.61 20.25
CA PRO A 92 9.91 4.47 19.51
C PRO A 92 9.23 5.85 19.40
N ASP A 93 8.57 6.08 18.27
CA ASP A 93 7.78 7.29 18.00
C ASP A 93 6.44 6.82 17.41
N TRP A 94 5.73 6.04 18.23
CA TRP A 94 4.51 5.33 17.80
C TRP A 94 3.30 6.24 17.68
N ASP A 95 3.18 7.29 18.50
CA ASP A 95 2.10 8.29 18.42
C ASP A 95 2.50 9.50 17.54
N SER A 96 3.08 9.21 16.37
CA SER A 96 3.38 10.22 15.37
C SER A 96 2.27 10.33 14.32
N THR A 97 2.08 11.53 13.74
CA THR A 97 1.05 11.80 12.72
C THR A 97 1.08 10.85 11.51
N ASP A 98 2.27 10.33 11.17
CA ASP A 98 2.52 9.39 10.08
C ASP A 98 2.96 8.00 10.57
N GLY A 99 2.83 7.77 11.88
CA GLY A 99 3.19 6.56 12.60
C GLY A 99 2.16 5.44 12.48
N PRO A 100 2.39 4.34 13.21
CA PRO A 100 1.41 3.28 13.39
C PRO A 100 0.03 3.80 13.77
N ALA A 101 -1.00 3.01 13.48
CA ALA A 101 -2.36 3.24 13.96
C ALA A 101 -3.00 1.93 14.47
N GLN A 102 -4.13 2.04 15.15
CA GLN A 102 -4.98 0.89 15.44
C GLN A 102 -5.30 0.10 14.16
N GLY A 103 -5.23 -1.23 14.23
CA GLY A 103 -5.43 -2.15 13.10
C GLY A 103 -4.18 -2.45 12.29
N ASP A 104 -3.08 -1.71 12.50
CA ASP A 104 -1.78 -2.06 11.95
C ASP A 104 -1.21 -3.32 12.61
N TYR A 105 -0.16 -3.90 12.03
CA TYR A 105 0.40 -5.16 12.52
C TYR A 105 1.84 -5.00 13.01
N PHE A 106 2.10 -5.57 14.18
CA PHE A 106 3.38 -5.61 14.88
C PHE A 106 4.02 -7.01 14.80
N ILE A 107 5.36 -7.05 14.74
CA ILE A 107 6.16 -8.26 14.90
C ILE A 107 7.55 -7.94 15.45
N VAL A 108 8.12 -8.84 16.25
CA VAL A 108 9.54 -8.81 16.63
C VAL A 108 10.36 -9.44 15.51
N ASN A 109 11.42 -8.77 15.06
CA ASN A 109 12.19 -9.16 13.88
C ASN A 109 12.87 -10.53 14.01
N ALA A 110 13.15 -10.96 15.23
CA ALA A 110 13.69 -12.29 15.51
C ALA A 110 12.68 -13.43 15.25
N ASP A 111 11.38 -13.11 15.25
CA ASP A 111 10.30 -14.07 14.98
C ASP A 111 9.89 -14.08 13.49
N LEU A 112 10.54 -13.27 12.64
CA LEU A 112 10.38 -13.36 11.20
C LEU A 112 11.09 -14.63 10.69
N THR A 113 10.31 -15.63 10.29
CA THR A 113 10.81 -16.91 9.75
C THR A 113 11.58 -16.74 8.44
N ALA A 114 11.25 -15.70 7.67
CA ALA A 114 12.08 -15.13 6.61
C ALA A 114 11.68 -13.67 6.39
N ALA A 115 12.60 -12.81 5.96
CA ALA A 115 12.33 -11.39 5.66
C ALA A 115 11.27 -11.15 4.55
N SER A 116 10.74 -12.22 3.97
CA SER A 116 10.03 -12.23 2.70
C SER A 116 8.81 -13.15 2.65
N GLU A 117 8.34 -13.71 3.78
CA GLU A 117 7.09 -14.48 3.83
C GLU A 117 6.07 -13.86 4.79
N ILE A 118 4.79 -14.08 4.49
CA ILE A 118 3.67 -13.73 5.34
C ILE A 118 3.75 -14.61 6.59
N ASP A 119 4.26 -14.05 7.67
CA ASP A 119 4.49 -14.76 8.93
C ASP A 119 3.18 -14.96 9.71
N GLU A 120 3.11 -15.96 10.58
CA GLU A 120 1.97 -16.20 11.46
C GLU A 120 2.05 -15.41 12.77
N HIS A 121 3.23 -14.87 13.11
CA HIS A 121 3.46 -14.11 14.35
C HIS A 121 3.08 -12.63 14.24
N TRP A 122 2.64 -12.16 13.08
CA TRP A 122 2.11 -10.80 12.95
C TRP A 122 0.88 -10.65 13.85
N GLN A 123 0.89 -9.64 14.73
CA GLN A 123 -0.22 -9.34 15.62
C GLN A 123 -0.79 -7.95 15.39
N GLU A 124 -2.12 -7.86 15.40
CA GLU A 124 -2.84 -6.61 15.21
C GLU A 124 -2.71 -5.72 16.45
N ILE A 125 -2.49 -4.43 16.22
CA ILE A 125 -2.45 -3.39 17.24
C ILE A 125 -3.88 -3.01 17.57
N GLU A 126 -4.30 -3.22 18.82
CA GLU A 126 -5.61 -2.77 19.30
C GLU A 126 -5.60 -1.28 19.58
N THR A 127 -4.57 -0.78 20.26
CA THR A 127 -4.43 0.64 20.55
C THR A 127 -2.97 1.05 20.69
N ILE A 128 -2.70 2.31 20.37
CA ILE A 128 -1.46 3.00 20.70
C ILE A 128 -1.76 3.82 21.94
N THR A 129 -1.00 3.59 23.00
CA THR A 129 -1.25 4.21 24.30
C THR A 129 -0.44 5.48 24.49
N ASP A 130 0.79 5.51 23.98
CA ASP A 130 1.69 6.68 23.92
C ASP A 130 2.82 6.43 22.89
N ASP A 131 3.85 7.27 22.89
CA ASP A 131 5.01 7.20 21.99
C ASP A 131 5.78 5.87 22.08
N ASP A 132 5.74 5.20 23.23
CA ASP A 132 6.54 4.02 23.54
C ASP A 132 5.74 2.80 23.99
N SER A 133 4.41 2.82 23.97
CA SER A 133 3.59 1.66 24.32
C SER A 133 2.44 1.42 23.33
N ILE A 134 2.22 0.14 23.04
CA ILE A 134 1.05 -0.35 22.29
C ILE A 134 0.42 -1.54 23.01
N ILE A 135 -0.87 -1.73 22.79
CA ILE A 135 -1.61 -2.93 23.19
C ILE A 135 -2.00 -3.70 21.93
N LEU A 136 -1.73 -5.00 21.93
CA LEU A 136 -2.10 -5.92 20.85
C LEU A 136 -3.50 -6.49 21.10
N TYR A 137 -4.20 -6.87 20.03
CA TYR A 137 -5.56 -7.43 20.13
C TYR A 137 -5.62 -8.80 20.84
N ASP A 138 -4.51 -9.53 20.83
CA ASP A 138 -4.34 -10.82 21.50
C ASP A 138 -2.88 -10.96 21.95
N HIS A 139 -2.61 -11.92 22.83
CA HIS A 139 -1.26 -12.23 23.32
C HIS A 139 -0.27 -12.41 22.17
N TYR A 140 0.92 -11.79 22.28
CA TYR A 140 1.95 -11.94 21.27
C TYR A 140 2.43 -13.40 21.16
N ARG A 141 2.30 -13.97 19.97
CA ARG A 141 2.56 -15.41 19.72
C ARG A 141 4.01 -15.74 19.39
N GLY A 142 4.85 -14.74 19.14
CA GLY A 142 6.28 -14.95 18.84
C GLY A 142 7.07 -15.41 20.08
N ALA A 143 8.24 -15.99 19.84
CA ALA A 143 9.09 -16.51 20.92
C ALA A 143 9.90 -15.39 21.62
N SER A 144 10.04 -14.25 20.95
CA SER A 144 10.89 -13.14 21.39
C SER A 144 10.06 -12.11 22.15
N SER A 145 10.51 -11.74 23.35
CA SER A 145 9.88 -10.69 24.17
C SER A 145 10.65 -9.36 24.17
N SER A 146 11.75 -9.26 23.40
CA SER A 146 12.56 -8.04 23.28
C SER A 146 13.37 -8.05 21.98
N GLY A 147 13.89 -6.89 21.58
CA GLY A 147 14.76 -6.74 20.41
C GLY A 147 14.18 -5.84 19.33
N ALA A 148 14.76 -5.89 18.13
CA ALA A 148 14.28 -5.07 17.01
C ALA A 148 12.88 -5.51 16.57
N TYR A 149 12.02 -4.56 16.22
CA TYR A 149 10.65 -4.84 15.78
C TYR A 149 10.38 -4.27 14.40
N THR A 150 9.25 -4.66 13.82
CA THR A 150 8.67 -4.07 12.61
C THR A 150 7.17 -3.85 12.85
N ILE A 151 6.67 -2.67 12.48
CA ILE A 151 5.23 -2.42 12.33
C ILE A 151 4.96 -2.16 10.85
N ARG A 152 3.89 -2.75 10.32
CA ARG A 152 3.42 -2.52 8.96
C ARG A 152 2.04 -1.89 8.98
N GLN A 153 1.80 -1.01 8.03
CA GLN A 153 0.48 -0.45 7.80
C GLN A 153 -0.49 -1.56 7.35
N VAL A 154 -1.75 -1.43 7.71
CA VAL A 154 -2.87 -2.13 7.08
C VAL A 154 -3.69 -1.13 6.29
N TYR A 155 -3.93 -1.45 5.02
CA TYR A 155 -4.80 -0.63 4.20
C TYR A 155 -6.27 -0.88 4.57
N THR A 156 -7.10 0.12 4.33
CA THR A 156 -8.55 -0.07 4.29
C THR A 156 -9.02 0.44 2.94
N VAL A 157 -9.53 -0.44 2.08
CA VAL A 157 -10.27 0.01 0.89
C VAL A 157 -11.72 0.24 1.30
N PRO A 158 -12.26 1.47 1.13
CA PRO A 158 -13.64 1.76 1.47
C PRO A 158 -14.63 0.86 0.71
N GLU A 159 -15.83 0.70 1.26
CA GLU A 159 -16.85 -0.09 0.60
C GLU A 159 -17.20 0.48 -0.78
N ASN A 160 -17.36 -0.40 -1.77
CA ASN A 160 -17.61 -0.06 -3.18
C ASN A 160 -16.47 0.71 -3.89
N GLU A 161 -15.30 0.83 -3.25
CA GLU A 161 -14.10 1.38 -3.87
C GLU A 161 -13.15 0.29 -4.38
N ARG A 162 -12.19 0.72 -5.19
CA ARG A 162 -11.15 -0.13 -5.77
C ARG A 162 -9.82 0.60 -5.78
N TRP A 163 -8.74 -0.15 -5.85
CA TRP A 163 -7.43 0.41 -6.16
C TRP A 163 -7.42 1.07 -7.55
N SER A 164 -6.90 2.29 -7.61
CA SER A 164 -6.40 2.92 -8.84
C SER A 164 -4.88 2.92 -8.78
N TRP A 165 -4.24 2.73 -9.93
CA TRP A 165 -2.79 2.64 -10.01
C TRP A 165 -2.28 3.16 -11.36
N CYS A 166 -1.03 3.62 -11.38
CA CYS A 166 -0.31 3.99 -12.60
C CYS A 166 1.19 3.74 -12.43
N ILE A 167 1.95 3.86 -13.52
CA ILE A 167 3.42 3.89 -13.48
C ILE A 167 3.85 5.32 -13.76
N PHE A 168 4.66 5.90 -12.87
CA PHE A 168 5.23 7.23 -13.00
C PHE A 168 6.74 7.16 -12.75
N ASP A 169 7.55 7.55 -13.72
CA ASP A 169 9.03 7.52 -13.65
C ASP A 169 9.59 6.23 -13.01
N ASP A 170 9.19 5.08 -13.55
CA ASP A 170 9.53 3.74 -13.05
C ASP A 170 8.95 3.35 -11.68
N ASN A 171 8.12 4.19 -11.06
CA ASN A 171 7.48 3.89 -9.79
C ASN A 171 6.06 3.38 -9.98
N LEU A 172 5.70 2.31 -9.29
CA LEU A 172 4.31 1.88 -9.18
C LEU A 172 3.60 2.77 -8.17
N VAL A 173 2.63 3.57 -8.62
CA VAL A 173 1.78 4.40 -7.75
C VAL A 173 0.45 3.72 -7.52
N ILE A 174 -0.04 3.70 -6.27
CA ILE A 174 -1.34 3.15 -5.88
C ILE A 174 -2.12 4.13 -5.01
N VAL A 175 -3.43 4.15 -5.20
CA VAL A 175 -4.38 4.96 -4.42
C VAL A 175 -5.70 4.21 -4.23
N ASN A 176 -6.46 4.49 -3.15
CA ASN A 176 -7.72 3.81 -2.85
C ASN A 176 -8.78 4.67 -2.14
N GLY A 177 -8.52 5.97 -1.93
CA GLY A 177 -9.45 6.87 -1.25
C GLY A 177 -9.38 6.93 0.28
N ASP A 178 -8.52 6.14 0.93
CA ASP A 178 -8.44 6.11 2.41
C ASP A 178 -7.02 6.24 2.95
N CYS A 179 -6.02 5.66 2.29
CA CYS A 179 -4.62 5.87 2.63
C CYS A 179 -4.02 7.04 1.84
N TYR A 180 -2.89 7.58 2.32
CA TYR A 180 -2.08 8.49 1.51
C TYR A 180 -1.73 7.83 0.16
N PRO A 181 -1.62 8.57 -0.95
CA PRO A 181 -1.06 8.03 -2.18
C PRO A 181 0.30 7.43 -1.91
N GLN A 182 0.57 6.24 -2.44
CA GLN A 182 1.84 5.55 -2.21
C GLN A 182 2.51 5.16 -3.51
N TYR A 183 3.84 5.12 -3.48
CA TYR A 183 4.66 4.65 -4.60
C TYR A 183 5.64 3.56 -4.17
N TRP A 184 6.03 2.71 -5.11
CA TRP A 184 6.99 1.63 -4.91
C TRP A 184 8.01 1.59 -6.04
N ILE A 185 9.28 1.59 -5.66
CA ILE A 185 10.47 1.66 -6.55
C ILE A 185 10.90 0.27 -7.08
N GLY A 186 10.07 -0.76 -6.93
CA GLY A 186 10.42 -2.14 -7.27
C GLY A 186 11.24 -2.89 -6.21
N SER A 187 11.58 -2.25 -5.10
CA SER A 187 12.27 -2.86 -3.95
C SER A 187 11.84 -2.20 -2.64
N GLY A 188 12.12 -2.85 -1.50
CA GLY A 188 11.64 -2.36 -0.21
C GLY A 188 10.11 -2.37 -0.11
N ASN A 189 9.56 -1.34 0.53
CA ASN A 189 8.13 -1.18 0.80
C ASN A 189 7.58 0.07 0.08
N PHE A 190 6.26 0.17 -0.01
CA PHE A 190 5.57 1.39 -0.42
C PHE A 190 5.89 2.55 0.52
N ILE A 191 5.99 3.74 -0.07
CA ILE A 191 6.29 5.01 0.61
C ILE A 191 5.19 6.00 0.23
N ASN A 192 4.80 6.88 1.16
CA ASN A 192 3.84 7.94 0.88
C ASN A 192 4.42 8.90 -0.18
N CYS A 193 3.65 9.20 -1.23
CA CYS A 193 3.99 10.27 -2.18
C CYS A 193 3.91 11.63 -1.49
N ASN A 194 2.89 11.82 -0.65
CA ASN A 194 2.65 13.05 0.08
C ASN A 194 1.82 12.75 1.35
N THR A 195 2.09 13.46 2.45
CA THR A 195 1.35 13.35 3.72
C THR A 195 0.62 14.64 4.12
N THR A 196 0.80 15.73 3.38
CA THR A 196 0.27 17.05 3.69
C THR A 196 -0.72 17.56 2.63
N LEU A 197 -0.40 17.40 1.35
CA LEU A 197 -1.23 17.79 0.21
C LEU A 197 -1.69 16.55 -0.56
N ALA A 198 -2.82 16.67 -1.26
CA ALA A 198 -3.36 15.61 -2.12
C ALA A 198 -3.49 14.23 -1.43
N THR A 199 -3.97 14.23 -0.19
CA THR A 199 -4.08 13.01 0.63
C THR A 199 -5.31 12.18 0.22
N LYS A 200 -5.33 10.87 0.50
CA LYS A 200 -6.54 10.02 0.30
C LYS A 200 -7.18 10.12 -1.10
N ALA A 201 -6.39 10.21 -2.15
CA ALA A 201 -6.88 10.25 -3.53
C ALA A 201 -7.55 8.92 -3.93
N ARG A 202 -8.57 8.97 -4.79
CA ARG A 202 -9.24 7.76 -5.33
C ARG A 202 -8.75 7.36 -6.71
N TYR A 203 -8.27 8.32 -7.48
CA TYR A 203 -7.83 8.10 -8.85
C TYR A 203 -6.43 8.66 -9.08
N CYS A 204 -5.63 7.92 -9.83
CA CYS A 204 -4.30 8.36 -10.25
C CYS A 204 -4.02 8.01 -11.72
N ILE A 205 -3.21 8.83 -12.38
CA ILE A 205 -2.70 8.58 -13.73
C ILE A 205 -1.38 9.33 -13.94
N GLU A 206 -0.50 8.81 -14.80
CA GLU A 206 0.62 9.58 -15.34
C GLU A 206 0.14 10.39 -16.56
N TYR A 207 0.44 11.68 -16.56
CA TYR A 207 0.21 12.55 -17.70
C TYR A 207 1.25 13.67 -17.75
N ALA A 208 1.79 13.92 -18.93
CA ALA A 208 2.78 14.97 -19.18
C ALA A 208 3.93 15.00 -18.16
N ASP A 209 4.50 13.82 -17.84
CA ASP A 209 5.60 13.65 -16.88
C ASP A 209 5.27 14.18 -15.48
N ARG A 210 4.00 14.05 -15.08
CA ARG A 210 3.49 14.34 -13.74
C ARG A 210 2.55 13.23 -13.27
N LEU A 211 2.49 13.07 -11.95
CA LEU A 211 1.47 12.26 -11.31
C LEU A 211 0.22 13.13 -11.11
N PHE A 212 -0.88 12.75 -11.76
CA PHE A 212 -2.18 13.36 -11.56
C PHE A 212 -3.00 12.54 -10.56
N LEU A 213 -3.64 13.24 -9.63
CA LEU A 213 -4.58 12.69 -8.65
C LEU A 213 -5.94 13.36 -8.79
N ALA A 214 -7.02 12.65 -8.44
CA ALA A 214 -8.36 13.21 -8.37
C ALA A 214 -9.21 12.56 -7.28
N ASP A 215 -10.27 13.28 -6.87
CA ASP A 215 -11.13 12.98 -5.71
C ASP A 215 -10.29 12.61 -4.48
N MET A 216 -9.75 13.65 -3.86
CA MET A 216 -8.75 13.57 -2.80
C MET A 216 -9.14 14.48 -1.63
N TYR A 217 -8.31 14.48 -0.59
CA TYR A 217 -8.41 15.36 0.56
C TYR A 217 -7.32 16.43 0.52
N ILE A 218 -7.72 17.70 0.55
CA ILE A 218 -6.84 18.88 0.57
C ILE A 218 -7.08 19.62 1.88
N GLY A 219 -6.05 19.70 2.74
CA GLY A 219 -6.18 20.31 4.06
C GLY A 219 -7.26 19.66 4.94
N GLY A 220 -7.42 18.33 4.82
CA GLY A 220 -8.41 17.56 5.58
C GLY A 220 -9.85 17.63 5.04
N ASN A 221 -10.12 18.43 4.01
CA ASN A 221 -11.43 18.49 3.36
C ASN A 221 -11.42 17.68 2.08
N ARG A 222 -12.48 16.89 1.85
CA ARG A 222 -12.66 16.18 0.59
C ARG A 222 -12.91 17.19 -0.53
N ALA A 223 -12.14 17.07 -1.61
CA ALA A 223 -12.21 17.86 -2.83
C ALA A 223 -12.54 16.94 -4.02
N PRO A 224 -13.82 16.54 -4.19
CA PRO A 224 -14.22 15.53 -5.17
C PRO A 224 -14.27 16.06 -6.62
N PHE A 225 -14.15 17.38 -6.80
CA PHE A 225 -14.19 18.06 -8.10
C PHE A 225 -12.80 18.50 -8.59
N THR A 226 -11.78 18.31 -7.75
CA THR A 226 -10.45 18.84 -7.98
C THR A 226 -9.52 17.78 -8.52
N VAL A 227 -8.76 18.16 -9.54
CA VAL A 227 -7.58 17.43 -10.02
C VAL A 227 -6.33 18.17 -9.53
N MET A 228 -5.35 17.43 -9.04
CA MET A 228 -4.06 17.98 -8.61
C MET A 228 -2.94 17.20 -9.29
N TRP A 229 -1.85 17.87 -9.63
CA TRP A 229 -0.68 17.24 -10.24
C TRP A 229 0.60 17.57 -9.48
N SER A 230 1.48 16.58 -9.42
CA SER A 230 2.82 16.73 -8.85
C SER A 230 3.69 17.62 -9.72
N LYS A 231 4.84 18.00 -9.18
CA LYS A 231 5.94 18.59 -9.93
C LYS A 231 6.35 17.69 -11.10
N ASN A 232 6.87 18.33 -12.13
CA ASN A 232 7.43 17.63 -13.28
C ASN A 232 8.58 16.70 -12.86
N SER A 233 8.52 15.44 -13.27
CA SER A 233 9.52 14.41 -12.95
C SER A 233 9.74 14.13 -11.44
N ASP A 234 8.83 14.58 -10.56
CA ASP A 234 8.91 14.34 -9.12
C ASP A 234 7.51 14.13 -8.53
N LEU A 235 7.20 12.89 -8.15
CA LEU A 235 5.91 12.50 -7.57
C LEU A 235 5.73 12.95 -6.11
N THR A 236 6.80 13.41 -5.45
CA THR A 236 6.83 13.75 -4.02
C THR A 236 6.67 15.24 -3.73
N ASP A 237 6.87 16.09 -4.74
CA ASP A 237 6.77 17.54 -4.64
C ASP A 237 5.45 18.04 -5.26
N TRP A 238 4.65 18.74 -4.46
CA TRP A 238 3.29 19.19 -4.80
C TRP A 238 3.09 20.70 -4.62
N ASP A 239 4.17 21.43 -4.32
CA ASP A 239 4.14 22.88 -4.06
C ASP A 239 5.16 23.64 -4.95
N ASP A 240 5.83 22.94 -5.87
CA ASP A 240 6.71 23.55 -6.86
C ASP A 240 5.94 24.39 -7.90
N SER A 241 6.67 25.28 -8.57
CA SER A 241 6.19 26.09 -9.71
C SER A 241 5.51 25.32 -10.86
N THR A 242 5.79 24.02 -10.97
CA THR A 242 5.23 23.14 -12.01
C THR A 242 4.17 22.17 -11.48
N ALA A 243 3.99 22.11 -10.16
CA ALA A 243 2.85 21.47 -9.52
C ALA A 243 1.63 22.39 -9.57
N GLY A 244 0.45 21.85 -9.28
CA GLY A 244 -0.75 22.67 -9.28
C GLY A 244 -2.03 21.87 -9.15
N SER A 245 -3.14 22.60 -9.17
CA SER A 245 -4.48 22.04 -9.11
C SER A 245 -5.41 22.79 -10.05
N ALA A 246 -6.39 22.07 -10.59
CA ALA A 246 -7.50 22.65 -11.31
C ALA A 246 -8.79 22.11 -10.69
N ASP A 247 -9.67 23.04 -10.33
CA ASP A 247 -10.99 22.68 -9.86
C ASP A 247 -11.96 22.64 -11.02
N LEU A 248 -12.64 21.52 -11.18
CA LEU A 248 -13.56 21.27 -12.28
C LEU A 248 -15.00 21.40 -11.76
N GLU A 249 -15.33 22.46 -11.04
CA GLU A 249 -16.70 22.74 -10.53
C GLU A 249 -17.61 23.35 -11.60
N ASP A 250 -17.48 22.93 -12.87
CA ASP A 250 -18.40 23.37 -13.93
C ASP A 250 -19.80 22.75 -13.77
N THR A 251 -19.91 21.66 -13.00
CA THR A 251 -21.13 20.89 -12.70
C THR A 251 -21.10 20.39 -11.25
N GLU A 252 -22.24 19.98 -10.70
CA GLU A 252 -22.32 19.28 -9.40
C GLU A 252 -21.75 17.84 -9.44
N ASP A 253 -21.36 17.34 -10.62
CA ASP A 253 -20.83 15.99 -10.80
C ASP A 253 -19.42 15.82 -10.21
N ILE A 254 -19.26 14.81 -9.36
CA ILE A 254 -17.96 14.40 -8.81
C ILE A 254 -17.11 13.66 -9.85
N ILE A 255 -15.79 13.69 -9.67
CA ILE A 255 -14.86 12.91 -10.49
C ILE A 255 -14.98 11.43 -10.15
N THR A 256 -15.11 10.58 -11.17
CA THR A 256 -15.26 9.11 -11.07
C THR A 256 -14.13 8.34 -11.74
N GLY A 257 -13.18 9.05 -12.36
CA GLY A 257 -11.99 8.43 -12.93
C GLY A 257 -11.13 9.38 -13.74
N LEU A 258 -9.93 8.91 -14.04
CA LEU A 258 -8.97 9.56 -14.92
C LEU A 258 -8.62 8.62 -16.07
N GLY A 259 -8.40 9.18 -17.26
CA GLY A 259 -7.99 8.46 -18.46
C GLY A 259 -7.07 9.30 -19.33
N LYS A 260 -6.42 8.65 -20.29
CA LYS A 260 -5.52 9.31 -21.24
C LYS A 260 -5.85 8.83 -22.64
N VAL A 261 -6.04 9.77 -23.56
CA VAL A 261 -6.27 9.48 -24.98
C VAL A 261 -5.28 10.31 -25.79
N GLY A 262 -4.23 9.67 -26.29
CA GLY A 262 -3.16 10.37 -26.99
C GLY A 262 -2.43 11.35 -26.08
N ALA A 263 -2.49 12.64 -26.44
CA ALA A 263 -1.90 13.74 -25.69
C ALA A 263 -2.90 14.46 -24.80
N ASP A 264 -4.12 13.97 -24.64
CA ASP A 264 -5.16 14.61 -23.83
C ASP A 264 -5.43 13.82 -22.54
N LEU A 265 -5.66 14.55 -21.46
CA LEU A 265 -6.17 14.03 -20.19
C LEU A 265 -7.70 14.00 -20.24
N ILE A 266 -8.29 12.86 -19.91
CA ILE A 266 -9.73 12.67 -19.83
C ILE A 266 -10.11 12.55 -18.35
N VAL A 267 -11.01 13.42 -17.90
CA VAL A 267 -11.59 13.35 -16.55
C VAL A 267 -13.02 12.87 -16.67
N TYR A 268 -13.30 11.69 -16.12
CA TYR A 268 -14.64 11.14 -16.05
C TYR A 268 -15.33 11.67 -14.81
N LYS A 269 -16.57 12.13 -14.98
CA LYS A 269 -17.46 12.53 -13.88
C LYS A 269 -18.71 11.65 -13.88
N THR A 270 -19.61 11.84 -12.93
CA THR A 270 -20.84 11.05 -12.83
C THR A 270 -21.67 11.09 -14.12
N ASP A 271 -21.95 12.29 -14.64
CA ASP A 271 -22.83 12.49 -15.81
C ASP A 271 -22.15 13.23 -16.98
N SER A 272 -20.84 13.48 -16.89
CA SER A 272 -20.08 14.27 -17.85
C SER A 272 -18.63 13.80 -18.04
N ILE A 273 -17.98 14.29 -19.09
CA ILE A 273 -16.57 14.05 -19.39
C ILE A 273 -15.91 15.38 -19.72
N VAL A 274 -14.79 15.68 -19.05
CA VAL A 274 -13.95 16.85 -19.34
C VAL A 274 -12.71 16.37 -20.08
N VAL A 275 -12.34 17.07 -21.15
CA VAL A 275 -11.13 16.80 -21.95
C VAL A 275 -10.19 17.99 -21.78
N GLY A 276 -9.01 17.74 -21.21
CA GLY A 276 -7.94 18.72 -21.04
C GLY A 276 -6.75 18.40 -21.95
N ASN A 277 -6.15 19.44 -22.52
CA ASN A 277 -4.88 19.38 -23.24
C ASN A 277 -3.80 20.03 -22.37
#